data_AF-A0A9X2A0D8-F1
#
_entry.id   AF-A0A9X2A0D8-F1
#
_cell.length_a   1.000
_cell.length_b   1.000
_cell.length_c   1.000
_cell.angle_alpha   90.00
_cell.angle_beta   90.00
_cell.angle_gamma   90.00
#
_symmetry.space_group_name_H-M   'P 1'
#
loop_
_entity.id
_entity.type
_entity.pdbx_description
1 polymer ?
#
loop_
_entity_poly.entity_id
_entity_poly.type
_entity_poly.pdbx_seq_one_letter_code
_entity_poly.pdbx_strand_id
1 'polypeptide(L)'
;MEKQQFEVWRSDVEPALVSKVDEFHFLGYDRATKDDVWECVLYQLRKKKEFIHINSFVSELLTLKPQTYMTWLTVNAYKDPTDWFREMEAAEGESI
;
A
#
# COMPACT_ATOMS: atom_id res chain seq x y z
N MET A 1 0.60 21.30 8.62
CA MET A 1 -0.04 20.16 7.94
C MET A 1 -0.41 19.18 9.04
N GLU A 2 -1.69 19.10 9.40
CA GLU A 2 -2.14 18.17 10.44
C GLU A 2 -1.75 16.74 10.07
N LYS A 3 -1.20 15.99 11.02
CA LYS A 3 -0.90 14.57 10.82
C LYS A 3 -2.25 13.84 10.70
N GLN A 4 -2.60 13.40 9.51
CA GLN A 4 -3.75 12.54 9.29
C GLN A 4 -3.55 11.24 10.09
N GLN A 5 -4.55 10.87 10.90
CA GLN A 5 -4.50 9.71 11.78
C GLN A 5 -5.23 8.53 11.14
N PHE A 6 -4.75 8.07 9.98
CA PHE A 6 -5.39 6.95 9.27
C PHE A 6 -5.43 5.67 10.09
N GLU A 7 -4.41 5.40 10.90
CA GLU A 7 -4.35 4.21 11.74
C GLU A 7 -5.52 4.11 12.73
N VAL A 8 -6.08 5.23 13.18
CA VAL A 8 -7.25 5.22 14.06
C VAL A 8 -8.48 4.67 13.33
N TRP A 9 -8.63 5.00 12.04
CA TRP A 9 -9.76 4.56 11.21
C TRP A 9 -9.64 3.12 10.73
N ARG A 10 -8.46 2.49 10.87
CA ARG A 10 -8.24 1.16 10.32
C ARG A 10 -9.25 0.15 10.87
N SER A 11 -9.56 0.23 12.16
CA SER A 11 -10.59 -0.61 12.78
C SER A 11 -12.00 -0.29 12.29
N ASP A 12 -12.33 1.00 12.10
CA ASP A 12 -13.65 1.45 11.63
C ASP A 12 -13.93 1.04 10.18
N VAL A 13 -12.89 0.98 9.34
CA VAL A 13 -12.99 0.65 7.91
C VAL A 13 -12.67 -0.80 7.58
N GLU A 14 -12.43 -1.64 8.59
CA GLU A 14 -12.13 -3.06 8.44
C GLU A 14 -13.15 -3.81 7.56
N PRO A 15 -14.48 -3.60 7.66
CA PRO A 15 -15.43 -4.25 6.75
C PRO A 15 -15.22 -3.88 5.28
N ALA A 16 -14.83 -2.63 5.00
CA ALA A 16 -14.54 -2.17 3.65
C ALA A 16 -13.20 -2.74 3.13
N LEU A 17 -12.21 -2.89 4.00
CA LEU A 17 -10.94 -3.55 3.67
C LEU A 17 -11.15 -5.01 3.28
N VAL A 18 -11.91 -5.76 4.09
CA VAL A 18 -12.27 -7.15 3.81
C VAL A 18 -13.00 -7.24 2.47
N SER A 19 -14.05 -6.43 2.28
CA SER A 19 -14.81 -6.42 1.02
C SER A 19 -13.95 -6.13 -0.20
N LYS A 20 -12.94 -5.25 -0.08
CA LYS A 20 -12.04 -4.91 -1.19
C LYS A 20 -11.05 -6.04 -1.49
N VAL A 21 -10.54 -6.72 -0.46
CA VAL A 21 -9.68 -7.90 -0.63
C VAL A 21 -10.45 -9.02 -1.32
N ASP A 22 -11.67 -9.31 -0.86
CA ASP A 22 -12.53 -10.33 -1.47
C ASP A 22 -12.85 -10.01 -2.94
N GLU A 23 -13.10 -8.73 -3.27
CA GLU A 23 -13.26 -8.28 -4.66
C GLU A 23 -12.00 -8.54 -5.49
N PHE A 24 -10.81 -8.25 -4.96
CA PHE A 24 -9.55 -8.50 -5.66
C PHE A 24 -9.31 -9.99 -5.88
N HIS A 25 -9.59 -10.83 -4.88
CA HIS A 25 -9.54 -12.28 -5.03
C HIS A 25 -10.52 -12.77 -6.09
N PHE A 26 -11.75 -12.27 -6.09
CA PHE A 26 -12.75 -12.60 -7.11
C PHE A 26 -12.29 -12.24 -8.53
N LEU A 27 -11.49 -11.17 -8.68
CA LEU A 27 -10.89 -10.75 -9.95
C LEU A 27 -9.59 -11.50 -10.31
N GLY A 28 -9.18 -12.49 -9.53
CA GLY A 28 -7.99 -13.33 -9.76
C GLY A 28 -6.70 -12.82 -9.12
N TYR A 29 -6.78 -11.84 -8.21
CA TYR A 29 -5.62 -11.31 -7.47
C TYR A 29 -5.49 -11.98 -6.10
N ASP A 30 -5.45 -13.31 -6.06
CA ASP A 30 -5.56 -14.16 -4.85
C ASP A 30 -4.53 -13.86 -3.75
N ARG A 31 -3.42 -13.21 -4.10
CA ARG A 31 -2.36 -12.84 -3.14
C ARG A 31 -2.59 -11.51 -2.44
N ALA A 32 -3.63 -10.76 -2.80
CA ALA A 32 -3.90 -9.48 -2.16
C ALA A 32 -4.19 -9.66 -0.67
N THR A 33 -3.52 -8.88 0.17
CA THR A 33 -3.77 -8.86 1.61
C THR A 33 -4.41 -7.53 2.04
N LYS A 34 -5.01 -7.52 3.25
CA LYS A 34 -5.53 -6.27 3.84
C LYS A 34 -4.44 -5.22 4.03
N ASP A 35 -3.23 -5.65 4.37
CA ASP A 35 -2.07 -4.77 4.53
C ASP A 35 -1.66 -4.15 3.19
N ASP A 36 -1.57 -4.96 2.13
CA ASP A 36 -1.23 -4.45 0.79
C ASP A 36 -2.27 -3.44 0.30
N VAL A 37 -3.56 -3.73 0.48
CA VAL A 37 -4.65 -2.83 0.11
C VAL A 37 -4.58 -1.52 0.91
N TRP A 38 -4.36 -1.61 2.23
CA TRP A 38 -4.20 -0.45 3.10
C TRP A 38 -3.06 0.45 2.64
N GLU A 39 -1.86 -0.11 2.50
CA GLU A 39 -0.67 0.63 2.08
C GLU A 39 -0.81 1.22 0.68
N CYS A 40 -1.47 0.50 -0.24
CA CYS A 40 -1.75 1.00 -1.57
C CYS A 40 -2.68 2.24 -1.54
N VAL A 41 -3.71 2.25 -0.69
CA VAL A 41 -4.61 3.40 -0.53
C VAL A 41 -3.86 4.58 0.08
N LEU A 42 -3.08 4.36 1.14
CA LEU A 42 -2.23 5.40 1.74
C LEU A 42 -1.26 6.01 0.71
N TYR A 43 -0.67 5.16 -0.13
CA TYR A 43 0.20 5.59 -1.21
C TYR A 43 -0.53 6.45 -2.28
N GLN A 44 -1.81 6.19 -2.56
CA GLN A 44 -2.59 7.08 -3.44
C GLN A 44 -2.87 8.42 -2.78
N LEU A 45 -3.24 8.39 -1.50
CA LEU A 45 -3.60 9.57 -0.72
C LEU A 45 -2.43 10.54 -0.53
N ARG A 46 -1.17 10.08 -0.57
CA ARG A 46 0.01 10.97 -0.51
C ARG A 46 0.04 12.05 -1.59
N LYS A 47 -0.68 11.86 -2.71
CA LYS A 47 -0.78 12.84 -3.79
C LYS A 47 -1.80 13.95 -3.48
N LYS A 48 -2.69 13.73 -2.52
CA LYS A 48 -3.69 14.70 -2.08
C LYS A 48 -3.07 15.62 -1.03
N LYS A 49 -3.26 16.92 -1.21
CA LYS A 49 -2.72 17.95 -0.30
C LYS A 49 -3.71 18.40 0.77
N GLU A 50 -4.96 17.97 0.66
CA GLU A 50 -6.08 18.40 1.50
C GLU A 50 -6.35 17.40 2.63
N PHE A 51 -6.97 17.91 3.69
CA PHE A 51 -7.50 17.06 4.75
C PHE A 51 -8.61 16.17 4.18
N ILE A 52 -8.55 14.87 4.44
CA ILE A 52 -9.59 13.94 3.98
C ILE A 52 -10.45 13.53 5.16
N HIS A 53 -11.75 13.42 4.93
CA HIS A 53 -12.68 12.85 5.89
C HIS A 53 -12.74 11.32 5.74
N ILE A 54 -13.22 10.61 6.78
CA ILE A 54 -13.31 9.14 6.77
C ILE A 54 -14.20 8.62 5.63
N ASN A 55 -15.28 9.32 5.27
CA ASN A 55 -16.14 8.94 4.14
C ASN A 55 -15.39 9.01 2.79
N SER A 56 -14.53 10.01 2.60
CA SER A 56 -13.66 10.13 1.44
C SER A 56 -12.60 9.04 1.45
N PHE A 57 -12.02 8.71 2.60
CA PHE A 57 -11.09 7.59 2.73
C PHE A 57 -11.73 6.26 2.33
N VAL A 58 -12.92 5.96 2.86
CA VAL A 58 -13.69 4.75 2.50
C VAL A 58 -14.01 4.73 1.00
N SER A 59 -14.33 5.88 0.42
CA SER A 59 -14.56 5.99 -1.03
C SER A 59 -13.31 5.65 -1.84
N GLU A 60 -12.14 6.15 -1.44
CA GLU A 60 -10.86 5.83 -2.09
C GLU A 60 -10.50 4.35 -1.95
N LEU A 61 -10.76 3.76 -0.78
CA LEU A 61 -10.57 2.33 -0.53
C LEU A 61 -11.46 1.47 -1.43
N LEU A 62 -12.77 1.73 -1.44
CA LEU A 62 -13.74 0.94 -2.19
C LEU A 62 -13.67 1.18 -3.71
N THR A 63 -13.11 2.29 -4.16
CA THR A 63 -12.90 2.57 -5.60
C THR A 63 -11.50 2.22 -6.09
N LEU A 64 -10.65 1.64 -5.23
CA LEU A 64 -9.32 1.19 -5.58
C LEU A 64 -9.39 0.19 -6.75
N LYS A 65 -8.72 0.53 -7.85
CA LYS A 65 -8.69 -0.28 -9.07
C LYS A 65 -7.56 -1.31 -9.02
N PRO A 66 -7.76 -2.53 -9.54
CA PRO A 66 -6.70 -3.55 -9.61
C PRO A 66 -5.46 -3.08 -10.37
N GLN A 67 -5.61 -2.27 -11.43
CA GLN A 67 -4.47 -1.72 -12.18
C GLN A 67 -3.60 -0.81 -11.32
N THR A 68 -4.23 -0.01 -10.46
CA THR A 68 -3.52 0.85 -9.49
C THR A 68 -2.77 0.00 -8.47
N TYR A 69 -3.42 -1.05 -7.95
CA TYR A 69 -2.82 -2.01 -7.04
C TYR A 69 -1.59 -2.71 -7.63
N MET A 70 -1.70 -3.22 -8.86
CA MET A 70 -0.58 -3.86 -9.56
C MET A 70 0.58 -2.90 -9.83
N THR A 71 0.26 -1.67 -10.21
CA THR A 71 1.28 -0.62 -10.40
C THR A 71 2.01 -0.33 -9.08
N TRP A 72 1.27 -0.25 -7.98
CA TRP A 72 1.84 -0.04 -6.65
C TRP A 72 2.73 -1.21 -6.23
N LEU A 73 2.29 -2.46 -6.38
CA LEU A 73 3.08 -3.66 -6.09
C LEU A 73 4.38 -3.67 -6.89
N THR A 74 4.29 -3.40 -8.19
CA THR A 74 5.46 -3.36 -9.09
C THR A 74 6.48 -2.33 -8.60
N VAL A 75 6.02 -1.10 -8.32
CA VAL A 75 6.88 -0.03 -7.80
C VAL A 75 7.49 -0.39 -6.45
N ASN A 76 6.75 -1.03 -5.55
CA ASN A 76 7.28 -1.42 -4.24
C ASN A 76 8.30 -2.56 -4.34
N ALA A 77 8.12 -3.53 -5.23
CA ALA A 77 9.11 -4.58 -5.47
C ALA A 77 10.47 -4.02 -5.93
N TYR A 78 10.47 -2.87 -6.63
CA TYR A 78 11.68 -2.15 -7.02
C TYR A 78 12.24 -1.18 -5.97
N LYS A 79 11.60 -1.04 -4.79
CA LYS A 79 12.16 -0.24 -3.69
C LYS A 79 13.05 -1.04 -2.73
N ASP A 80 12.95 -2.38 -2.78
CA ASP A 80 13.84 -3.32 -2.09
C ASP A 80 15.21 -3.64 -2.75
N PRO A 81 15.82 -2.83 -3.64
CA PRO A 81 17.20 -3.06 -4.03
C PRO A 81 18.24 -2.73 -2.96
N THR A 82 17.85 -2.00 -1.91
CA THR A 82 18.84 -1.31 -1.05
C THR A 82 19.56 -2.25 -0.08
N ASP A 83 19.01 -3.43 0.22
CA ASP A 83 19.67 -4.38 1.12
C ASP A 83 20.66 -5.27 0.36
N TRP A 84 20.27 -5.86 -0.78
CA TRP A 84 21.17 -6.77 -1.50
C TRP A 84 22.37 -6.07 -2.16
N PHE A 85 22.21 -4.86 -2.70
CA PHE A 85 23.36 -4.10 -3.25
C PHE A 85 24.34 -3.68 -2.15
N ARG A 86 23.84 -3.29 -0.97
CA ARG A 86 24.69 -2.95 0.18
C ARG A 86 25.39 -4.17 0.77
N GLU A 87 24.70 -5.30 0.85
CA GLU A 87 25.27 -6.58 1.29
C GLU A 87 26.36 -7.06 0.33
N MET A 88 26.17 -6.87 -0.99
CA MET A 88 27.16 -7.20 -2.01
C MET A 88 28.40 -6.30 -1.94
N GLU A 89 28.22 -4.98 -1.79
CA GLU A 89 29.34 -4.04 -1.61
C GLU A 89 30.12 -4.30 -0.32
N ALA A 90 29.43 -4.66 0.78
CA ALA A 90 30.07 -5.01 2.04
C ALA A 90 30.89 -6.32 1.93
N ALA A 91 30.38 -7.32 1.20
CA ALA A 91 31.07 -8.59 1.00
C ALA A 91 32.32 -8.47 0.09
N GLU A 92 32.32 -7.54 -0.87
CA GLU A 92 33.48 -7.29 -1.74
C GLU A 92 34.55 -6.41 -1.07
N GLY A 93 34.16 -5.55 -0.12
CA GLY A 93 35.06 -4.66 0.62
C GLY A 93 35.89 -5.33 1.72
N GLU A 94 35.57 -6.55 2.14
CA GLU A 94 36.29 -7.30 3.18
C GLU A 94 37.44 -8.17 2.63
N SER A 95 37.70 -8.13 1.32
CA SER A 95 38.74 -8.95 0.66
C SER A 95 39.99 -8.17 0.22
N ILE A 96 40.37 -7.11 0.96
CA ILE A 96 41.68 -6.43 0.83
C ILE A 96 42.49 -6.56 2.11
#